data_AF-A0A6B3I847-F1
#
_entry.id   AF-A0A6B3I847-F1
#
_cell.length_a   1.000
_cell.length_b   1.000
_cell.length_c   1.000
_cell.angle_alpha   90.00
_cell.angle_beta   90.00
_cell.angle_gamma   90.00
#
_symmetry.space_group_name_H-M   'P 1'
#
loop_
_entity.id
_entity.type
_entity.pdbx_description
1 polymer ?
#
loop_
_entity_poly.entity_id
_entity_poly.type
_entity_poly.pdbx_seq_one_letter_code
_entity_poly.pdbx_strand_id
1 'polypeptide(L)'
;YAKRFGYGVVRDFTGHGINSSFHSGLIVPHYDSPNATTVMQPGMTFTIEPMLTLGTHEYDLWEDGWTVVTKDRRRTAQFEETLVVTETGAEILTLP
;
A
#
# COMPACT_ATOMS: atom_id res chain seq x y z
N TYR A 1 4.94 -6.27 10.89
CA TYR A 1 6.33 -6.71 10.59
C TYR A 1 7.35 -5.59 10.76
N ALA A 2 7.20 -4.47 10.02
CA ALA A 2 8.15 -3.35 9.94
C ALA A 2 8.60 -2.78 11.31
N LYS A 3 7.68 -2.54 12.25
CA LYS A 3 7.97 -1.99 13.59
C LYS A 3 9.05 -2.74 14.36
N ARG A 4 9.18 -4.06 14.16
CA ARG A 4 10.22 -4.90 14.83
C ARG A 4 11.64 -4.54 14.41
N PHE A 5 11.80 -3.91 13.26
CA PHE A 5 13.08 -3.46 12.70
C PHE A 5 13.27 -1.95 12.83
N GLY A 6 12.36 -1.25 13.53
CA GLY A 6 12.42 0.21 13.69
C GLY A 6 12.08 1.01 12.43
N TYR A 7 11.46 0.39 11.41
CA TYR A 7 11.03 1.10 10.20
C TYR A 7 9.68 1.79 10.39
N GLY A 8 9.54 2.96 9.76
CA GLY A 8 8.28 3.64 9.58
C GLY A 8 7.44 3.02 8.46
N VAL A 9 6.14 3.31 8.46
CA VAL A 9 5.17 2.87 7.46
C VAL A 9 4.35 4.08 7.03
N VAL A 10 4.34 4.39 5.74
CA VAL A 10 3.55 5.48 5.16
C VAL A 10 2.05 5.22 5.37
N ARG A 11 1.28 6.28 5.63
CA ARG A 11 -0.14 6.16 6.03
C ARG A 11 -1.12 6.75 5.03
N ASP A 12 -0.70 7.75 4.25
CA ASP A 12 -1.60 8.50 3.36
C ASP A 12 -1.65 7.94 1.94
N PHE A 13 -0.80 6.94 1.65
CA PHE A 13 -0.77 6.19 0.39
C PHE A 13 -0.97 4.70 0.69
N THR A 14 -1.94 4.10 0.03
CA THR A 14 -2.50 2.79 0.34
C THR A 14 -2.63 1.97 -0.92
N GLY A 15 -2.69 0.64 -0.78
CA GLY A 15 -3.15 -0.19 -1.87
C GLY A 15 -4.59 0.12 -2.24
N HIS A 16 -4.99 -0.29 -3.43
CA HIS A 16 -6.28 0.04 -3.99
C HIS A 16 -6.89 -1.14 -4.75
N GLY A 17 -8.21 -1.14 -4.90
CA GLY A 17 -8.84 -2.06 -5.85
C GLY A 17 -8.46 -1.68 -7.28
N ILE A 18 -8.17 -2.66 -8.14
CA ILE A 18 -7.76 -2.46 -9.53
C ILE A 18 -8.47 -3.47 -10.43
N ASN A 19 -9.10 -2.98 -11.51
CA ASN A 19 -9.78 -3.82 -12.51
C ASN A 19 -10.03 -3.02 -13.80
N SER A 20 -11.29 -2.74 -14.16
CA SER A 20 -11.65 -1.82 -15.24
C SER A 20 -11.37 -0.35 -14.87
N SER A 21 -11.20 -0.05 -13.58
CA SER A 21 -10.71 1.24 -13.08
C SER A 21 -9.28 1.10 -12.56
N PHE A 22 -8.45 2.14 -12.78
CA PHE A 22 -7.06 2.13 -12.29
C PHE A 22 -7.02 2.11 -10.76
N HIS A 23 -7.68 3.07 -10.10
CA HIS A 23 -7.89 3.07 -8.65
C HIS A 23 -9.40 3.06 -8.38
N SER A 24 -9.90 2.01 -7.73
CA SER A 24 -11.30 1.92 -7.29
C SER A 24 -11.45 2.19 -5.78
N GLY A 25 -12.68 2.20 -5.26
CA GLY A 25 -12.97 2.63 -3.89
C GLY A 25 -12.50 1.70 -2.75
N LEU A 26 -11.95 0.52 -3.06
CA LEU A 26 -11.33 -0.33 -2.05
C LEU A 26 -10.00 0.30 -1.61
N ILE A 27 -9.85 0.54 -0.31
CA ILE A 27 -8.64 1.10 0.31
C ILE A 27 -7.96 0.01 1.14
N VAL A 28 -6.69 -0.25 0.89
CA VAL A 28 -5.89 -1.28 1.58
C VAL A 28 -4.75 -0.61 2.36
N PRO A 29 -4.95 -0.24 3.64
CA PRO A 29 -3.92 0.42 4.42
C PRO A 29 -2.78 -0.55 4.77
N HIS A 30 -1.55 -0.03 4.80
CA HIS A 30 -0.34 -0.82 5.12
C HIS A 30 0.07 -0.75 6.60
N TYR A 31 -0.72 -0.04 7.42
CA TYR A 31 -0.56 0.13 8.85
C TYR A 31 -1.79 -0.41 9.58
N ASP A 32 -1.66 -0.64 10.89
CA ASP A 32 -2.77 -1.11 11.71
C ASP A 32 -3.88 -0.05 11.73
N SER A 33 -4.99 -0.33 11.04
CA SER A 33 -6.15 0.54 10.95
C SER A 33 -7.39 -0.20 11.46
N PRO A 34 -8.08 0.29 12.50
CA PRO A 34 -9.30 -0.33 13.00
C PRO A 34 -10.46 -0.27 12.00
N ASN A 35 -10.33 0.58 10.97
CA ASN A 35 -11.34 0.73 9.91
C ASN A 35 -11.11 -0.24 8.74
N ALA A 36 -10.01 -0.98 8.73
CA ALA A 36 -9.71 -1.98 7.69
C ALA A 36 -10.47 -3.29 7.95
N THR A 37 -11.80 -3.24 7.85
CA THR A 37 -12.70 -4.36 8.19
C THR A 37 -13.36 -5.01 6.98
N THR A 38 -13.03 -4.58 5.76
CA THR A 38 -13.59 -5.13 4.53
C THR A 38 -13.26 -6.61 4.40
N VAL A 39 -14.29 -7.45 4.25
CA VAL A 39 -14.11 -8.89 4.03
C VAL A 39 -13.69 -9.13 2.58
N MET A 40 -12.59 -9.85 2.38
CA MET A 40 -12.13 -10.28 1.06
C MET A 40 -13.07 -11.36 0.50
N GLN A 41 -13.47 -11.22 -0.76
CA GLN A 41 -14.36 -12.14 -1.46
C GLN A 41 -13.72 -12.61 -2.77
N PRO A 42 -13.94 -13.86 -3.20
CA PRO A 42 -13.46 -14.35 -4.49
C PRO A 42 -13.80 -13.41 -5.65
N GLY A 43 -12.82 -13.18 -6.53
CA GLY A 43 -12.93 -12.26 -7.67
C GLY A 43 -12.59 -10.79 -7.36
N MET A 44 -12.37 -10.42 -6.10
CA MET A 44 -11.82 -9.10 -5.77
C MET A 44 -10.36 -9.00 -6.23
N THR A 45 -10.03 -7.93 -6.96
CA THR A 45 -8.67 -7.64 -7.43
C THR A 45 -8.17 -6.32 -6.82
N PHE A 46 -6.99 -6.34 -6.22
CA PHE A 46 -6.41 -5.19 -5.52
C PHE A 46 -4.90 -5.28 -5.38
N THR A 47 -4.27 -4.16 -5.07
CA THR A 47 -2.83 -4.05 -4.84
C THR A 47 -2.50 -4.16 -3.36
N ILE A 48 -1.33 -4.72 -3.07
CA ILE A 48 -0.63 -4.54 -1.79
C ILE A 48 0.71 -3.91 -2.11
N GLU A 49 0.95 -2.68 -1.64
CA GLU A 49 2.05 -1.82 -2.12
C GLU A 49 2.78 -1.04 -1.00
N PRO A 50 3.22 -1.71 0.09
CA PRO A 50 3.71 -1.03 1.28
C PRO A 50 4.97 -0.19 1.03
N MET A 51 4.92 1.08 1.46
CA MET A 51 6.06 1.99 1.50
C MET A 51 6.64 2.04 2.92
N LEU A 52 7.89 1.61 3.07
CA LEU A 52 8.61 1.57 4.34
C LEU A 52 9.70 2.63 4.40
N THR A 53 9.83 3.32 5.53
CA THR A 53 10.78 4.41 5.71
C THR A 53 11.83 4.06 6.77
N LEU A 54 13.07 4.53 6.57
CA LEU A 54 14.12 4.39 7.60
C LEU A 54 13.95 5.36 8.78
N GLY A 55 12.97 6.26 8.73
CA GLY A 55 12.73 7.32 9.71
C GLY A 55 11.25 7.65 9.85
N THR A 56 10.89 8.92 9.66
CA THR A 56 9.48 9.35 9.79
C THR A 56 8.61 8.86 8.62
N HIS A 57 7.31 8.76 8.86
CA HIS A 57 6.30 8.52 7.82
C HIS A 57 5.64 9.83 7.35
N GLU A 58 5.86 10.93 8.07
CA GLU A 58 5.40 12.24 7.65
C GLU A 58 6.10 12.66 6.37
N TYR A 59 5.38 13.34 5.49
CA TYR A 59 5.89 13.73 4.18
C TYR A 59 5.63 15.21 3.89
N ASP A 60 6.36 15.72 2.90
CA ASP A 60 6.06 16.95 2.17
C ASP A 60 5.71 16.58 0.72
N LEU A 61 4.85 17.39 0.09
CA LEU A 61 4.59 17.33 -1.35
C LEU A 61 5.42 18.41 -2.03
N TRP A 62 6.13 18.07 -3.09
CA TRP A 62 6.86 19.05 -3.89
C TRP A 62 5.92 19.96 -4.69
N GLU A 63 6.45 21.09 -5.18
CA GLU A 63 5.70 22.07 -5.97
C GLU A 63 5.18 21.52 -7.30
N ASP A 64 5.70 20.37 -7.76
CA ASP A 64 5.19 19.66 -8.92
C ASP A 64 3.81 19.02 -8.69
N GLY A 65 3.34 18.97 -7.44
CA GLY A 65 2.04 18.42 -7.06
C GLY A 65 2.00 16.88 -7.03
N TRP A 66 3.13 16.19 -7.20
CA TRP A 66 3.21 14.74 -7.32
C TRP A 66 4.29 14.09 -6.47
N THR A 67 5.50 14.68 -6.43
CA THR A 67 6.63 14.04 -5.78
C THR A 67 6.47 14.11 -4.28
N VAL A 68 6.31 12.93 -3.67
CA VAL A 68 6.17 12.74 -2.23
C VAL A 68 7.49 12.31 -1.64
N VAL A 69 7.87 12.94 -0.53
CA VAL A 69 9.18 12.83 0.09
C VAL A 69 9.02 12.87 1.59
N THR A 70 9.72 11.99 2.30
CA THR A 70 9.72 12.00 3.76
C THR A 70 10.24 13.34 4.29
N LYS A 71 9.63 13.87 5.36
CA LYS A 71 10.06 15.16 5.95
C LYS A 71 11.53 15.15 6.39
N ASP A 72 12.03 13.99 6.83
CA ASP A 72 13.43 13.79 7.21
C ASP A 72 14.36 13.45 6.04
N ARG A 73 13.83 13.33 4.81
CA ARG A 73 14.54 13.02 3.57
C ARG A 73 15.33 11.70 3.60
N ARG A 74 15.00 10.80 4.54
CA ARG A 74 15.61 9.48 4.61
C ARG A 74 14.99 8.55 3.58
N ARG A 75 15.73 7.50 3.24
CA ARG A 75 15.33 6.54 2.21
C ARG A 75 14.01 5.85 2.56
N THR A 76 13.23 5.64 1.49
CA THR A 76 12.01 4.85 1.46
C THR A 76 12.20 3.72 0.45
N ALA A 77 11.55 2.58 0.68
CA ALA A 77 11.46 1.49 -0.28
C ALA A 77 10.00 1.03 -0.41
N GLN A 78 9.65 0.56 -1.60
CA GLN A 78 8.33 0.03 -1.93
C GLN A 78 8.49 -1.21 -2.81
N PHE A 79 7.56 -2.14 -2.66
CA PHE A 79 7.27 -3.23 -3.59
C PHE A 79 5.76 -3.31 -3.73
N GLU A 80 5.28 -3.82 -4.86
CA GLU A 80 3.87 -3.93 -5.17
C GLU A 80 3.57 -5.21 -5.93
N GLU A 81 2.43 -5.82 -5.61
CA GLU A 81 1.83 -6.88 -6.41
C GLU A 81 0.33 -6.63 -6.56
N THR A 82 -0.21 -6.99 -7.72
CA THR A 82 -1.65 -7.12 -7.93
C THR A 82 -2.10 -8.54 -7.61
N LEU A 83 -3.12 -8.65 -6.77
CA LEU A 83 -3.68 -9.92 -6.32
C LEU A 83 -5.12 -10.06 -6.82
N VAL A 84 -5.53 -11.29 -7.11
CA VAL A 84 -6.95 -11.66 -7.18
C VAL A 84 -7.28 -12.67 -6.09
N VAL A 85 -8.36 -12.45 -5.35
CA VAL A 85 -8.85 -13.38 -4.33
C VAL A 85 -9.51 -14.58 -5.03
N THR A 86 -9.17 -15.78 -4.58
CA THR A 86 -9.76 -17.04 -5.05
C THR A 86 -10.61 -17.67 -3.95
N GLU A 87 -11.36 -18.73 -4.27
CA GLU A 87 -12.18 -19.48 -3.30
C GLU A 87 -11.38 -20.00 -2.09
N THR A 88 -10.08 -20.21 -2.25
CA THR A 88 -9.21 -20.83 -1.25
C THR A 88 -7.99 -20.00 -0.87
N GLY A 89 -7.83 -18.79 -1.42
CA GLY A 89 -6.66 -17.95 -1.17
C GLY A 89 -6.60 -16.72 -2.08
N ALA A 90 -5.42 -16.47 -2.64
CA ALA A 90 -5.18 -15.41 -3.62
C ALA A 90 -4.13 -15.85 -4.64
N GLU A 91 -4.22 -15.31 -5.84
CA GLU A 91 -3.23 -15.46 -6.91
C GLU A 91 -2.53 -14.12 -7.15
N ILE A 92 -1.21 -14.16 -7.39
CA ILE A 92 -0.39 -13.01 -7.72
C ILE A 92 -0.35 -12.86 -9.24
N LEU A 93 -0.93 -11.78 -9.77
CA LEU A 93 -1.10 -11.56 -11.21
C LEU A 93 0.12 -10.93 -11.88
N THR A 94 1.06 -10.39 -11.10
CA THR A 94 2.20 -9.58 -11.55
C THR A 94 3.55 -10.26 -11.32
N LEU A 95 3.55 -11.58 -11.12
CA LEU A 95 4.79 -12.37 -11.15
C LEU A 95 5.41 -12.35 -12.57
N PRO A 96 6.75 -12.39 -12.67
CA PRO A 96 7.47 -12.38 -13.94
C PRO A 96 7.30 -13.64 -14.79
#